data_AF-A0A1Y5T2N4-F1
#
_entry.id   AF-A0A1Y5T2N4-F1
#
_cell.length_a   1.000
_cell.length_b   1.000
_cell.length_c   1.000
_cell.angle_alpha   90.00
_cell.angle_beta   90.00
_cell.angle_gamma   90.00
#
_symmetry.space_group_name_H-M   'P 1'
#
loop_
_entity.id
_entity.type
_entity.pdbx_description
1 polymer ?
#
loop_
_entity_poly.entity_id
_entity_poly.type
_entity_poly.pdbx_seq_one_letter_code
_entity_poly.pdbx_strand_id
1 'polypeptide(L)' 'MHWNRQSGRSNVAAMRFVMVAMLAILLSGCAATTAGGNAGCISYAEARLARPPAASVADVPPAWADWIADLDDRMTGTCR' A
#
# COMPACT_ATOMS: atom_id res chain seq x y z
N MET A 1 -0.18 -29.70 -44.24
CA MET A 1 -0.49 -28.33 -43.73
C MET A 1 -1.05 -28.28 -42.30
N HIS A 2 -1.40 -29.42 -41.68
CA HIS A 2 -1.94 -29.52 -40.32
C HIS A 2 -0.96 -29.11 -39.19
N TRP A 3 0.34 -29.36 -39.37
CA TRP A 3 1.37 -29.17 -38.32
C TRP A 3 1.64 -27.69 -37.97
N ASN A 4 1.69 -26.79 -38.97
CA ASN A 4 1.86 -25.34 -38.74
C ASN A 4 0.69 -24.69 -38.00
N ARG A 5 -0.50 -25.31 -38.05
CA ARG A 5 -1.71 -24.80 -37.36
C ARG A 5 -1.71 -25.20 -35.89
N GLN A 6 -1.16 -26.37 -35.56
CA GLN A 6 -1.00 -26.83 -34.19
C GLN A 6 0.07 -26.03 -33.44
N SER A 7 1.22 -25.78 -34.08
CA SER A 7 2.29 -24.97 -33.47
C SER A 7 1.84 -23.54 -33.16
N GLY A 8 1.10 -22.90 -34.06
CA GLY A 8 0.51 -21.57 -33.81
C GLY A 8 -0.48 -21.54 -32.64
N ARG A 9 -1.34 -22.56 -32.51
CA ARG A 9 -2.32 -22.67 -31.41
C ARG A 9 -1.65 -22.93 -30.06
N SER A 10 -0.59 -23.74 -30.04
CA SER A 10 0.23 -24.02 -28.85
C SER A 10 0.99 -22.78 -28.36
N ASN A 11 1.53 -21.98 -29.28
CA ASN A 11 2.26 -20.75 -28.93
C ASN A 11 1.34 -19.69 -28.31
N VAL A 12 0.12 -19.53 -28.83
CA VAL A 12 -0.87 -18.61 -28.25
C VAL A 12 -1.30 -19.06 -26.85
N ALA A 13 -1.47 -20.38 -26.64
CA ALA A 13 -1.79 -20.92 -25.33
C ALA A 13 -0.64 -20.69 -24.33
N ALA A 14 0.61 -20.97 -24.72
CA ALA A 14 1.79 -20.72 -23.90
C ALA A 14 1.92 -19.24 -23.53
N MET A 15 1.73 -18.33 -24.48
CA MET A 15 1.83 -16.89 -24.24
C MET A 15 0.73 -16.39 -23.28
N ARG A 16 -0.49 -16.91 -23.38
CA ARG A 16 -1.58 -16.63 -22.43
C ARG A 16 -1.25 -17.14 -21.03
N PHE A 17 -0.69 -18.35 -20.90
CA PHE A 17 -0.28 -18.90 -19.61
C PHE A 17 0.82 -18.06 -18.95
N VAL A 18 1.83 -17.64 -19.72
CA VAL A 18 2.91 -16.78 -19.23
C VAL A 18 2.36 -15.44 -18.74
N MET A 19 1.44 -14.82 -19.49
CA MET A 19 0.83 -13.55 -19.10
C MET A 19 0.01 -13.67 -17.80
N VAL A 20 -0.79 -14.74 -17.68
CA VAL A 20 -1.57 -15.03 -16.46
C VAL A 20 -0.66 -15.29 -15.27
N ALA A 21 0.43 -16.04 -15.46
CA ALA A 21 1.40 -16.33 -14.41
C ALA A 21 2.12 -15.06 -13.93
N MET A 22 2.53 -14.17 -14.85
CA MET A 22 3.13 -12.89 -14.47
C MET A 22 2.17 -12.01 -13.68
N LEU A 23 0.91 -11.91 -14.14
CA LEU A 23 -0.14 -11.17 -13.41
C LEU A 23 -0.35 -11.74 -12.01
N ALA A 24 -0.44 -13.06 -11.88
CA ALA A 24 -0.61 -13.71 -10.58
C ALA A 24 0.56 -13.46 -9.62
N ILE A 25 1.80 -13.45 -10.13
CA ILE A 25 3.01 -13.15 -9.33
C ILE A 25 3.04 -11.67 -8.90
N LEU A 26 2.69 -10.75 -9.80
CA LEU A 26 2.65 -9.31 -9.49
C LEU A 26 1.54 -8.98 -8.47
N LEU A 27 0.37 -9.59 -8.63
CA LEU A 27 -0.79 -9.36 -7.77
C LEU A 27 -0.66 -10.06 -6.41
N SER A 28 -0.01 -11.23 -6.33
CA SER A 28 0.26 -11.91 -5.05
C SER A 28 1.30 -11.17 -4.22
N GLY A 29 2.26 -10.48 -4.86
CA GLY A 29 3.24 -9.64 -4.18
C GLY A 29 2.65 -8.38 -3.54
N CYS A 30 1.58 -7.81 -4.11
CA CYS A 30 0.92 -6.62 -3.57
C CYS A 30 0.05 -6.93 -2.34
N ALA A 31 -0.55 -8.12 -2.30
CA ALA A 31 -1.34 -8.58 -1.16
C ALA A 31 -0.49 -8.98 0.06
N ALA A 32 0.77 -9.38 -0.15
CA ALA A 32 1.64 -9.85 0.94
C ALA A 32 2.28 -8.70 1.77
N THR A 33 2.36 -7.49 1.23
CA THR A 33 2.90 -6.31 1.94
C THR A 33 1.82 -5.45 2.60
N THR A 34 0.54 -5.72 2.35
CA THR A 34 -0.54 -5.15 3.15
C THR A 34 -0.63 -5.95 4.44
N ALA A 35 0.15 -5.55 5.46
CA ALA A 35 -0.11 -5.97 6.83
C ALA A 35 -1.60 -5.77 7.12
N GLY A 36 -2.28 -6.77 7.68
CA GLY A 36 -3.73 -6.69 7.89
C GLY A 36 -4.11 -5.42 8.65
N GLY A 37 -5.08 -4.67 8.12
CA GLY A 37 -5.52 -3.39 8.69
C GLY A 37 -5.65 -2.29 7.64
N ASN A 38 -6.24 -1.15 8.03
CA ASN A 38 -6.29 0.03 7.17
C ASN A 38 -4.88 0.64 7.06
N ALA A 39 -4.31 0.69 5.86
CA ALA A 39 -2.95 1.20 5.62
C ALA A 39 -2.73 2.60 6.22
N GLY A 40 -3.73 3.48 6.11
CA GLY A 40 -3.66 4.81 6.72
C GLY A 40 -3.53 4.79 8.25
N CYS A 41 -4.21 3.86 8.92
CA CYS A 41 -4.14 3.72 10.37
C CYS A 41 -2.83 3.08 10.83
N ILE A 42 -2.26 2.17 10.05
CA ILE A 42 -0.93 1.61 10.31
C ILE A 42 0.12 2.70 10.20
N SER A 43 0.13 3.46 9.09
CA SER A 43 1.06 4.58 8.92
C SER A 43 0.90 5.65 10.01
N TYR A 44 -0.33 5.91 10.46
CA TYR A 44 -0.61 6.83 11.56
C TYR A 44 -0.02 6.32 12.89
N ALA A 45 -0.17 5.02 13.19
CA ALA A 45 0.40 4.43 14.41
C ALA A 45 1.93 4.58 14.45
N GLU A 46 2.62 4.29 13.33
CA GLU A 46 4.07 4.47 13.20
C GLU A 46 4.47 5.95 13.38
N ALA A 47 3.74 6.88 12.76
CA ALA A 47 4.01 8.31 12.92
C ALA A 47 3.85 8.79 14.37
N ARG A 48 2.87 8.25 15.10
CA ARG A 48 2.64 8.57 16.52
C ARG A 48 3.75 8.03 17.41
N LEU A 49 4.30 6.85 17.10
CA LEU A 49 5.46 6.28 17.80
C LEU A 49 6.73 7.11 17.57
N ALA A 50 6.90 7.66 16.36
CA ALA A 50 8.04 8.51 16.01
C ALA A 50 7.84 9.99 16.35
N ARG A 51 6.80 10.35 17.10
CA ARG A 51 6.46 11.76 17.38
C ARG A 51 7.61 12.44 18.17
N PRO A 52 8.06 13.63 17.72
CA PRO A 52 9.05 14.40 18.49
C PRO A 52 8.53 14.75 19.90
N PRO A 53 9.43 14.96 20.87
CA PRO A 53 9.06 15.43 22.20
C PRO A 53 8.22 16.70 22.13
N ALA A 54 7.28 16.88 23.07
CA ALA A 54 6.40 18.05 23.11
C ALA A 54 7.18 19.38 23.13
N ALA A 55 8.35 19.40 23.78
CA ALA A 55 9.25 20.56 23.78
C ALA A 55 9.71 20.96 22.37
N SER A 56 9.87 20.00 21.45
CA SER A 56 10.25 20.25 20.04
C SER A 56 9.10 20.81 19.20
N VAL A 57 7.86 20.76 19.71
CA VAL A 57 6.68 21.34 19.04
C VAL A 57 6.50 22.81 19.41
N ALA A 58 7.17 23.30 20.47
CA ALA A 58 7.06 24.69 20.93
C ALA A 58 7.55 25.73 19.91
N ASP A 59 8.44 25.32 18.99
CA ASP A 59 8.98 26.17 17.93
C ASP A 59 8.07 26.21 16.68
N VAL A 60 6.99 25.42 16.66
CA VAL A 60 6.02 25.42 15.56
C VAL A 60 5.07 26.61 15.73
N PRO A 61 4.80 27.41 14.68
CA PRO A 61 3.85 28.51 14.78
C PRO A 61 2.47 28.03 15.29
N PRO A 62 1.78 28.81 16.16
CA PRO A 62 0.59 28.33 16.88
C PRO A 62 -0.49 27.71 15.99
N ALA A 63 -0.81 28.35 14.85
CA ALA A 63 -1.83 27.86 13.92
C ALA A 63 -1.49 26.47 13.35
N TRP A 64 -0.21 26.17 13.15
CA TRP A 64 0.25 24.85 12.71
C TRP A 64 0.20 23.84 13.85
N ALA A 65 0.55 24.25 15.08
CA ALA A 65 0.45 23.38 16.26
C ALA A 65 -1.01 22.96 16.52
N ASP A 66 -1.94 23.91 16.42
CA ASP A 66 -3.39 23.65 16.55
C ASP A 66 -3.89 22.70 15.45
N TRP A 67 -3.46 22.92 14.21
CA TRP A 67 -3.82 22.04 13.09
C TRP A 67 -3.27 20.61 13.27
N ILE A 68 -2.04 20.45 13.77
CA ILE A 68 -1.46 19.14 14.07
C ILE A 68 -2.25 18.43 15.17
N ALA A 69 -2.64 19.15 16.23
CA ALA A 69 -3.43 18.59 17.33
C ALA A 69 -4.82 18.14 16.84
N ASP A 70 -5.52 18.97 16.07
CA ASP A 70 -6.82 18.62 15.47
C ASP A 70 -6.73 17.42 14.52
N LEU A 71 -5.67 17.34 13.70
CA LEU A 71 -5.42 16.18 12.86
C LEU A 71 -5.20 14.90 13.68
N ASP A 72 -4.42 15.01 14.75
CA ASP A 72 -4.09 13.89 15.64
C ASP A 72 -5.35 13.33 16.34
N ASP A 73 -6.23 14.21 16.80
CA ASP A 73 -7.50 13.83 17.43
C ASP A 73 -8.45 13.13 16.45
N ARG A 74 -8.62 13.67 15.24
CA ARG A 74 -9.45 13.04 14.20
C ARG A 74 -8.92 11.68 13.77
N MET A 75 -7.61 11.55 13.60
CA MET A 75 -6.97 10.28 13.24
C MET A 75 -7.07 9.26 14.38
N THR A 76 -6.87 9.69 15.64
CA THR A 76 -7.09 8.84 16.82
C THR A 76 -8.53 8.33 16.88
N GLY A 77 -9.52 9.18 16.61
CA GLY A 77 -10.93 8.77 16.58
C GLY A 77 -11.28 7.82 15.43
N THR A 78 -10.59 7.93 14.29
CA THR A 78 -10.85 7.11 13.09
C THR A 78 -10.14 5.74 13.15
N CYS A 79 -8.96 5.70 13.75
CA CYS A 79 -8.04 4.55 13.68
C CYS A 79 -8.00 3.67 14.93
N ARG A 80 -8.84 3.97 15.92
CA ARG A 80 -9.03 3.16 17.12
C ARG A 80 -10.16 2.16 16.94
#